data_AF-A0A496Z2H5-F1
#
_entry.id   AF-A0A496Z2H5-F1
#
_cell.length_a   1.000
_cell.length_b   1.000
_cell.length_c   1.000
_cell.angle_alpha   90.00
_cell.angle_beta   90.00
_cell.angle_gamma   90.00
#
_symmetry.space_group_name_H-M   'P 1'
#
loop_
_entity.id
_entity.type
_entity.pdbx_description
1 polymer ?
#
loop_
_entity_poly.entity_id
_entity_poly.type
_entity_poly.pdbx_seq_one_letter_code
_entity_poly.pdbx_strand_id
1 'polypeptide(L)'
;MLRKLPGVDHVLELWDKTQPVEDGVPRAVLVRSIRTTLDRLRTRILAGDELLDEALFSDSQLLHLTEEAVKKAMGFKLKRVINATGVVVHTNLGRSLLPKRVAERVAEISSQYSNLEFDLEKGARGSRYSCVEDILCELSGAEVAIVVNNNAGAVFLSLETLAKGKEVIVSRGELVEIGGSFRIPDVMARSGAKLVEVGTTNRTHLSDYERAIRDETALLLKVHTSNYSMVGFTAEVSLQDLVALGAKYHLPVMKDLGSGNFVDFSKYDLMKEPTVQETIAAGADVVTFSGDKMLGGPQAGIIVGKKDVLARIKQNPINRALRIDKMTLAALEATLHLYRDETQAISSIPTLRMLTLPPTLISKKARRLQNRLKKLGSDRLKTVLIKGSSRVGGGALPLQELPTKCVGVRIEGLSANHIERIMREATPPIIGRIENDLFVMDVRTVQDEELAIIASTFKKIVAEA
;
A
#
# COMPACT_ATOMS: atom_id res chain seq x y z
N MET A 1 -36.23 -14.31 -30.13
CA MET A 1 -35.67 -14.18 -28.77
C MET A 1 -36.00 -12.85 -28.08
N LEU A 2 -35.86 -11.67 -28.71
CA LEU A 2 -36.17 -10.38 -28.06
C LEU A 2 -37.58 -10.29 -27.44
N ARG A 3 -38.60 -10.87 -28.09
CA ARG A 3 -39.99 -10.93 -27.58
C ARG A 3 -40.15 -11.76 -26.30
N LYS A 4 -39.15 -12.56 -25.91
CA LYS A 4 -39.15 -13.39 -24.69
C LYS A 4 -38.60 -12.64 -23.47
N LEU A 5 -38.05 -11.44 -23.62
CA LEU A 5 -37.65 -10.61 -22.49
C LEU A 5 -38.90 -10.06 -21.79
N PRO A 6 -39.12 -10.35 -20.50
CA PRO A 6 -40.26 -9.81 -19.79
C PRO A 6 -40.11 -8.32 -19.49
N GLY A 7 -41.23 -7.69 -19.14
CA GLY A 7 -41.23 -6.34 -18.57
C GLY A 7 -40.57 -6.32 -17.19
N VAL A 8 -40.12 -5.12 -16.78
CA VAL A 8 -39.56 -4.90 -15.43
C VAL A 8 -40.56 -5.29 -14.35
N ASP A 9 -41.85 -4.98 -14.54
CA ASP A 9 -42.91 -5.26 -13.58
C ASP A 9 -43.10 -6.77 -13.32
N HIS A 10 -42.98 -7.61 -14.34
CA HIS A 10 -43.05 -9.07 -14.18
C HIS A 10 -41.92 -9.58 -13.28
N VAL A 11 -40.68 -9.13 -13.51
CA VAL A 11 -39.54 -9.55 -12.68
C VAL A 11 -39.65 -9.00 -11.25
N LEU A 12 -40.23 -7.81 -11.09
CA LEU A 12 -40.53 -7.26 -9.77
C LEU A 12 -41.58 -8.10 -9.02
N GLU A 13 -42.67 -8.49 -9.67
CA GLU A 13 -43.69 -9.35 -9.07
C GLU A 13 -43.11 -10.72 -8.69
N LEU A 14 -42.28 -11.31 -9.55
CA LEU A 14 -41.57 -12.55 -9.23
C LEU A 14 -40.68 -12.39 -8.00
N TRP A 15 -39.93 -11.29 -7.91
CA TRP A 15 -39.07 -10.99 -6.77
C TRP A 15 -39.89 -10.84 -5.49
N ASP A 16 -40.99 -10.08 -5.54
CA ASP A 16 -41.86 -9.82 -4.39
C ASP A 16 -42.54 -11.11 -3.89
N LYS A 17 -42.85 -12.06 -4.79
CA LYS A 17 -43.40 -13.38 -4.45
C LYS A 17 -42.38 -14.35 -3.85
N THR A 18 -41.12 -14.27 -4.28
CA THR A 18 -40.09 -15.28 -3.94
C THR A 18 -39.13 -14.83 -2.85
N GLN A 19 -39.00 -13.51 -2.64
CA GLN A 19 -38.07 -12.87 -1.68
C GLN A 19 -36.72 -13.59 -1.57
N PRO A 20 -35.96 -13.71 -2.67
CA PRO A 20 -34.77 -14.56 -2.72
C PRO A 20 -33.56 -14.00 -1.95
N VAL A 21 -33.61 -12.74 -1.48
CA VAL A 21 -32.53 -12.07 -0.74
C VAL A 21 -33.08 -11.52 0.58
N GLU A 22 -32.23 -11.53 1.61
CA GLU A 22 -32.51 -10.96 2.94
C GLU A 22 -33.14 -9.56 2.89
N ASP A 23 -33.94 -9.26 3.92
CA ASP A 23 -34.60 -7.98 4.13
C ASP A 23 -33.63 -6.78 3.97
N GLY A 24 -34.06 -5.75 3.24
CA GLY A 24 -33.35 -4.46 3.20
C GLY A 24 -32.79 -4.02 1.85
N VAL A 25 -33.08 -4.70 0.74
CA VAL A 25 -32.73 -4.19 -0.61
C VAL A 25 -33.63 -2.98 -0.95
N PRO A 26 -33.09 -1.77 -1.16
CA PRO A 26 -33.92 -0.62 -1.53
C PRO A 26 -34.58 -0.85 -2.89
N ARG A 27 -35.88 -0.55 -3.02
CA ARG A 27 -36.65 -0.74 -4.27
C ARG A 27 -35.96 -0.13 -5.49
N ALA A 28 -35.34 1.04 -5.33
CA ALA A 28 -34.59 1.70 -6.40
C ALA A 28 -33.38 0.90 -6.91
N VAL A 29 -32.69 0.16 -6.03
CA VAL A 29 -31.59 -0.73 -6.40
C VAL A 29 -32.12 -1.95 -7.12
N LEU A 30 -33.18 -2.57 -6.61
CA LEU A 30 -33.83 -3.72 -7.25
C LEU A 30 -34.28 -3.40 -8.69
N VAL A 31 -35.03 -2.31 -8.88
CA VAL A 31 -35.50 -1.88 -10.22
C VAL A 31 -34.32 -1.65 -11.16
N ARG A 32 -33.23 -1.04 -10.68
CA ARG A 32 -32.02 -0.82 -11.48
C ARG A 32 -31.32 -2.14 -11.84
N SER A 33 -31.23 -3.07 -10.90
CA SER A 33 -30.64 -4.40 -11.13
C SER A 33 -31.45 -5.18 -12.16
N ILE A 34 -32.79 -5.18 -12.07
CA ILE A 34 -33.66 -5.80 -13.07
C ILE A 34 -33.43 -5.19 -14.45
N ARG A 35 -33.43 -3.86 -14.57
CA ARG A 35 -33.14 -3.17 -15.83
C ARG A 35 -31.77 -3.57 -16.38
N THR A 36 -30.74 -3.57 -15.54
CA THR A 36 -29.38 -3.98 -15.91
C THR A 36 -29.34 -5.42 -16.42
N THR A 37 -30.03 -6.35 -15.76
CA THR A 37 -30.12 -7.75 -16.16
C THR A 37 -30.82 -7.89 -17.51
N LEU A 38 -31.99 -7.26 -17.69
CA LEU A 38 -32.75 -7.29 -18.94
C LEU A 38 -31.99 -6.62 -20.08
N ASP A 39 -31.30 -5.50 -19.83
CA ASP A 39 -30.47 -4.81 -20.82
C ASP A 39 -29.27 -5.67 -21.23
N ARG A 40 -28.61 -6.35 -20.28
CA ARG A 40 -27.51 -7.28 -20.57
C ARG A 40 -27.99 -8.43 -21.47
N LEU A 41 -29.15 -9.02 -21.16
CA LEU A 41 -29.73 -10.06 -22.01
C LEU A 41 -30.13 -9.50 -23.39
N ARG A 42 -30.72 -8.30 -23.44
CA ARG A 42 -31.06 -7.63 -24.72
C ARG A 42 -29.83 -7.44 -25.60
N THR A 43 -28.72 -6.93 -25.03
CA THR A 43 -27.47 -6.72 -25.77
C THR A 43 -26.88 -8.04 -26.29
N ARG A 44 -26.90 -9.11 -25.48
CA ARG A 44 -26.44 -10.44 -25.94
C ARG A 44 -27.29 -10.96 -27.10
N ILE A 45 -28.62 -10.81 -27.04
CA ILE A 45 -29.53 -11.23 -28.11
C ILE A 45 -29.24 -10.45 -29.39
N LEU A 46 -29.03 -9.13 -29.31
CA LEU A 46 -28.72 -8.28 -30.46
C LEU A 46 -27.34 -8.57 -31.06
N ALA A 47 -26.39 -9.01 -30.24
CA ALA A 47 -25.05 -9.40 -30.68
C ALA A 47 -25.01 -10.79 -31.37
N GLY A 48 -26.14 -11.52 -31.41
CA GLY A 48 -26.20 -12.84 -32.04
C GLY A 48 -25.40 -13.91 -31.27
N ASP A 49 -25.34 -13.81 -29.95
CA ASP A 49 -24.62 -14.75 -29.09
C ASP A 49 -25.22 -16.18 -29.21
N GLU A 50 -24.51 -17.08 -29.90
CA GLU A 50 -24.92 -18.47 -30.17
C GLU A 50 -25.08 -19.31 -28.90
N LEU A 51 -24.56 -18.84 -27.76
CA LEU A 51 -24.67 -19.49 -26.44
C LEU A 51 -25.96 -19.10 -25.68
N LEU A 52 -26.87 -18.35 -26.30
CA LEU A 52 -28.15 -18.01 -25.69
C LEU A 52 -29.14 -19.17 -25.83
N ASP A 53 -29.41 -19.84 -24.71
CA ASP A 53 -30.49 -20.81 -24.58
C ASP A 53 -31.80 -20.10 -24.18
N GLU A 54 -32.93 -20.60 -24.68
CA GLU A 54 -34.26 -20.17 -24.24
C GLU A 54 -34.48 -20.39 -22.74
N ALA A 55 -33.79 -21.35 -22.12
CA ALA A 55 -33.81 -21.60 -20.68
C ALA A 55 -33.36 -20.38 -19.84
N LEU A 56 -32.54 -19.47 -20.39
CA LEU A 56 -32.08 -18.25 -19.72
C LEU A 56 -33.21 -17.23 -19.46
N PHE A 57 -34.34 -17.37 -20.15
CA PHE A 57 -35.51 -16.49 -19.99
C PHE A 57 -36.57 -17.08 -19.05
N SER A 58 -36.29 -18.22 -18.40
CA SER A 58 -37.17 -18.76 -17.36
C SER A 58 -37.19 -17.85 -16.13
N ASP A 59 -38.33 -17.80 -15.42
CA ASP A 59 -38.51 -16.98 -14.22
C ASP A 59 -37.44 -17.26 -13.16
N SER A 60 -37.05 -18.53 -12.97
CA SER A 60 -36.01 -18.93 -12.03
C SER A 60 -34.63 -18.39 -12.41
N GLN A 61 -34.26 -18.43 -13.70
CA GLN A 61 -32.99 -17.88 -14.18
C GLN A 61 -32.99 -16.35 -14.13
N LEU A 62 -34.09 -15.70 -14.49
CA LEU A 62 -34.21 -14.25 -14.39
C LEU A 62 -34.10 -13.77 -12.94
N LEU A 63 -34.72 -14.48 -12.00
CA LEU A 63 -34.57 -14.22 -10.58
C LEU A 63 -33.12 -14.41 -10.14
N HIS A 64 -32.47 -15.50 -10.53
CA HIS A 64 -31.07 -15.76 -10.21
C HIS A 64 -30.13 -14.66 -10.75
N LEU A 65 -30.26 -14.29 -12.03
CA LEU A 65 -29.45 -13.22 -12.63
C LEU A 65 -29.73 -11.86 -11.99
N THR A 66 -30.97 -11.60 -11.59
CA THR A 66 -31.34 -10.39 -10.86
C THR A 66 -30.75 -10.39 -9.46
N GLU A 67 -30.75 -11.52 -8.77
CA GLU A 67 -30.13 -11.69 -7.46
C GLU A 67 -28.62 -11.43 -7.53
N GLU A 68 -27.92 -11.97 -8.53
CA GLU A 68 -26.50 -11.67 -8.76
C GLU A 68 -26.26 -10.18 -9.00
N ALA A 69 -27.11 -9.53 -9.80
CA ALA A 69 -27.03 -8.11 -10.07
C ALA A 69 -27.28 -7.27 -8.81
N VAL A 70 -28.25 -7.65 -7.97
CA VAL A 70 -28.53 -7.03 -6.67
C VAL A 70 -27.36 -7.22 -5.72
N LYS A 71 -26.83 -8.43 -5.55
CA LYS A 71 -25.65 -8.71 -4.71
C LYS A 71 -24.45 -7.89 -5.16
N LYS A 72 -24.24 -7.74 -6.47
CA LYS A 72 -23.17 -6.90 -7.03
C LYS A 72 -23.39 -5.41 -6.79
N ALA A 73 -24.64 -4.94 -6.88
CA ALA A 73 -25.00 -3.54 -6.67
C ALA A 73 -24.94 -3.12 -5.19
N MET A 74 -25.34 -4.03 -4.29
CA MET A 74 -25.32 -3.84 -2.84
C MET A 74 -23.94 -4.09 -2.23
N GLY A 75 -23.08 -4.86 -2.90
CA GLY A 75 -21.75 -5.20 -2.41
C GLY A 75 -20.74 -4.04 -2.46
N PHE A 76 -19.80 -4.04 -1.53
CA PHE A 76 -18.69 -3.08 -1.53
C PHE A 76 -17.76 -3.29 -2.73
N LYS A 77 -17.30 -2.18 -3.33
CA LYS A 77 -16.31 -2.19 -4.43
C LYS A 77 -14.89 -2.44 -3.92
N LEU A 78 -14.51 -1.83 -2.81
CA LEU A 78 -13.24 -2.10 -2.12
C LEU A 78 -13.42 -3.37 -1.31
N LYS A 79 -12.63 -4.41 -1.62
CA LYS A 79 -12.75 -5.73 -1.02
C LYS A 79 -11.42 -6.15 -0.43
N ARG A 80 -11.47 -6.94 0.65
CA ARG A 80 -10.32 -7.70 1.11
C ARG A 80 -9.89 -8.68 0.02
N VAL A 81 -8.59 -8.80 -0.18
CA VAL A 81 -7.95 -9.77 -1.08
C VAL A 81 -6.89 -10.58 -0.33
N ILE A 82 -6.64 -11.80 -0.78
CA ILE A 82 -5.53 -12.63 -0.32
C ILE A 82 -4.34 -12.39 -1.25
N ASN A 83 -3.26 -11.83 -0.72
CA ASN A 83 -2.03 -11.60 -1.48
C ASN A 83 -1.14 -12.85 -1.45
N ALA A 84 -1.09 -13.58 -2.56
CA ALA A 84 -0.19 -14.71 -2.78
C ALA A 84 0.89 -14.40 -3.84
N THR A 85 1.17 -13.11 -4.09
CA THR A 85 2.15 -12.68 -5.09
C THR A 85 3.59 -12.70 -4.57
N GLY A 86 3.78 -12.65 -3.25
CA GLY A 86 5.11 -12.53 -2.66
C GLY A 86 5.67 -11.11 -2.63
N VAL A 87 4.88 -10.11 -3.02
CA VAL A 87 5.26 -8.70 -2.88
C VAL A 87 4.70 -8.19 -1.56
N VAL A 88 5.57 -7.83 -0.61
CA VAL A 88 5.14 -7.47 0.76
C VAL A 88 4.47 -6.09 0.77
N VAL A 89 5.17 -5.04 0.35
CA VAL A 89 4.63 -3.68 0.21
C VAL A 89 4.03 -3.54 -1.19
N HIS A 90 2.86 -4.13 -1.40
CA HIS A 90 2.23 -4.16 -2.72
C HIS A 90 1.37 -2.90 -2.95
N THR A 91 1.83 -1.98 -3.82
CA THR A 91 1.14 -0.70 -4.09
C THR A 91 -0.31 -0.87 -4.52
N ASN A 92 -0.59 -1.79 -5.46
CA ASN A 92 -1.96 -2.03 -5.94
C ASN A 92 -2.88 -2.69 -4.89
N LEU A 93 -2.32 -3.39 -3.89
CA LEU A 93 -3.10 -4.13 -2.88
C LEU A 93 -3.10 -3.42 -1.51
N GLY A 94 -2.74 -2.13 -1.48
CA GLY A 94 -2.87 -1.31 -0.27
C GLY A 94 -1.62 -1.21 0.62
N ARG A 95 -0.44 -1.59 0.12
CA ARG A 95 0.85 -1.48 0.82
C ARG A 95 0.89 -2.29 2.13
N SER A 96 1.03 -1.61 3.27
CA SER A 96 1.18 -2.23 4.58
C SER A 96 -0.13 -2.64 5.22
N LEU A 97 -0.10 -3.74 5.95
CA LEU A 97 -1.25 -4.20 6.74
C LEU A 97 -1.13 -3.67 8.17
N LEU A 98 -2.25 -3.18 8.71
CA LEU A 98 -2.32 -2.83 10.12
C LEU A 98 -2.39 -4.11 10.99
N PRO A 99 -1.65 -4.18 12.10
CA PRO A 99 -1.89 -5.20 13.13
C PRO A 99 -3.36 -5.18 13.59
N LYS A 100 -3.90 -6.35 13.97
CA LYS A 100 -5.30 -6.46 14.44
C LYS A 100 -5.62 -5.46 15.56
N ARG A 101 -4.74 -5.36 16.57
CA ARG A 101 -4.87 -4.42 17.69
C ARG A 101 -4.89 -2.95 17.23
N VAL A 102 -4.15 -2.62 16.18
CA VAL A 102 -4.15 -1.26 15.60
C VAL A 102 -5.48 -0.99 14.89
N ALA A 103 -5.99 -1.95 14.11
CA ALA A 103 -7.30 -1.83 13.47
C ALA A 103 -8.46 -1.71 14.48
N GLU A 104 -8.39 -2.46 15.59
CA GLU A 104 -9.35 -2.35 16.70
C GLU A 104 -9.31 -0.94 17.33
N ARG A 105 -8.12 -0.38 17.53
CA ARG A 105 -7.97 1.01 18.02
C ARG A 105 -8.58 2.03 17.07
N VAL A 106 -8.42 1.85 15.76
CA VAL A 106 -9.08 2.71 14.76
C VAL A 106 -10.60 2.62 14.88
N ALA A 107 -11.15 1.41 15.02
CA ALA A 107 -12.60 1.21 15.17
C ALA A 107 -13.13 1.89 16.44
N GLU A 108 -12.43 1.74 17.57
CA GLU A 108 -12.74 2.40 18.84
C GLU A 108 -12.78 3.93 18.69
N ILE A 109 -11.69 4.54 18.21
CA ILE A 109 -11.58 6.00 18.06
C ILE A 109 -12.54 6.54 16.99
N SER A 110 -12.88 5.74 15.98
CA SER A 110 -13.78 6.16 14.90
C SER A 110 -15.25 6.12 15.30
N SER A 111 -15.63 5.17 16.17
CA SER A 111 -17.01 4.95 16.61
C SER A 111 -17.43 5.81 17.82
N GLN A 112 -16.48 6.51 18.46
CA GLN A 112 -16.74 7.33 19.64
C GLN A 112 -16.16 8.75 19.48
N TYR A 113 -16.61 9.67 20.36
CA TYR A 113 -15.91 10.93 20.57
C TYR A 113 -14.53 10.66 21.17
N SER A 114 -13.56 11.53 20.87
CA SER A 114 -12.20 11.40 21.37
C SER A 114 -11.59 12.76 21.68
N ASN A 115 -10.47 12.75 22.39
CA ASN A 115 -9.66 13.92 22.73
C ASN A 115 -8.78 14.41 21.55
N LEU A 116 -9.21 14.17 20.30
CA LEU A 116 -8.41 14.43 19.09
C LEU A 116 -7.80 15.83 19.02
N GLU A 117 -8.51 16.86 19.46
CA GLU A 117 -8.02 18.25 19.56
C GLU A 117 -8.37 18.86 20.92
N PHE A 118 -8.42 18.03 21.96
CA PHE A 118 -8.81 18.45 23.30
C PHE A 118 -7.77 17.96 24.31
N ASP A 119 -7.14 18.91 24.99
CA ASP A 119 -6.20 18.65 26.07
C ASP A 119 -7.01 18.36 27.35
N LEU A 120 -6.94 17.11 27.83
CA LEU A 120 -7.71 16.66 28.99
C LEU A 120 -7.19 17.26 30.30
N GLU A 121 -5.91 17.62 30.38
CA GLU A 121 -5.34 18.23 31.59
C GLU A 121 -5.74 19.69 31.70
N LYS A 122 -5.72 20.42 30.58
CA LYS A 122 -6.07 21.85 30.54
C LYS A 122 -7.56 22.11 30.35
N GLY A 123 -8.33 21.12 29.92
CA GLY A 123 -9.75 21.27 29.60
C GLY A 123 -10.01 22.22 28.43
N ALA A 124 -9.09 22.30 27.47
CA ALA A 124 -9.13 23.28 26.38
C ALA A 124 -8.69 22.68 25.03
N ARG A 125 -8.78 23.47 23.96
CA ARG A 125 -8.33 23.03 22.64
C ARG A 125 -6.83 22.73 22.64
N GLY A 126 -6.47 21.55 22.19
CA GLY A 126 -5.10 21.08 22.03
C GLY A 126 -4.70 20.86 20.57
N SER A 127 -3.42 20.54 20.36
CA SER A 127 -2.92 20.10 19.06
C SER A 127 -3.20 18.61 18.88
N ARG A 128 -3.75 18.22 17.73
CA ARG A 128 -3.90 16.79 17.41
C ARG A 128 -2.58 16.06 17.27
N TYR A 129 -1.50 16.76 16.98
CA TYR A 129 -0.19 16.15 16.77
C TYR A 129 0.44 15.67 18.07
N SER A 130 -0.04 16.14 19.23
CA SER A 130 0.53 15.83 20.54
C SER A 130 0.53 14.33 20.85
N CYS A 131 -0.38 13.53 20.31
CA CYS A 131 -0.40 12.09 20.56
C CYS A 131 0.68 11.30 19.83
N VAL A 132 1.30 11.86 18.77
CA VAL A 132 2.33 11.18 17.97
C VAL A 132 3.67 11.89 18.00
N GLU A 133 3.71 13.19 18.31
CA GLU A 133 4.94 13.98 18.27
C GLU A 133 6.01 13.43 19.23
N ASP A 134 5.64 13.23 20.50
CA ASP A 134 6.60 12.79 21.53
C ASP A 134 7.21 11.42 21.20
N ILE A 135 6.39 10.45 20.77
CA ILE A 135 6.87 9.12 20.41
C ILE A 135 7.66 9.13 19.11
N LEU A 136 7.33 9.99 18.14
CA LEU A 136 8.15 10.15 16.93
C LEU A 136 9.52 10.73 17.29
N CYS A 137 9.60 11.74 18.15
CA CYS A 137 10.86 12.29 18.63
C CYS A 137 11.66 11.25 19.42
N GLU A 138 11.02 10.51 20.34
CA GLU A 138 11.61 9.40 21.09
C GLU A 138 12.25 8.36 20.16
N LEU A 139 11.51 7.89 19.15
CA LEU A 139 11.96 6.82 18.25
C LEU A 139 12.98 7.29 17.20
N SER A 140 12.90 8.55 16.75
CA SER A 140 13.76 9.09 15.69
C SER A 140 15.00 9.80 16.20
N GLY A 141 15.00 10.28 17.44
CA GLY A 141 16.01 11.21 17.97
C GLY A 141 15.87 12.65 17.46
N ALA A 142 14.77 12.98 16.75
CA ALA A 142 14.52 14.34 16.29
C ALA A 142 14.02 15.25 17.42
N GLU A 143 14.17 16.56 17.23
CA GLU A 143 13.69 17.54 18.21
C GLU A 143 12.17 17.74 18.14
N VAL A 144 11.62 17.69 16.92
CA VAL A 144 10.21 17.97 16.62
C VAL A 144 9.73 17.05 15.50
N ALA A 145 8.43 16.71 15.55
CA ALA A 145 7.76 15.95 14.51
C ALA A 145 6.43 16.60 14.06
N ILE A 146 6.05 16.37 12.82
CA ILE A 146 4.77 16.75 12.21
C ILE A 146 4.29 15.59 11.35
N VAL A 147 2.97 15.41 11.28
CA VAL A 147 2.36 14.41 10.39
C VAL A 147 1.33 15.06 9.46
N VAL A 148 1.43 14.73 8.19
CA VAL A 148 0.51 15.14 7.12
C VAL A 148 -0.05 13.92 6.40
N ASN A 149 -0.92 14.14 5.41
CA ASN A 149 -1.69 13.10 4.71
C ASN A 149 -0.82 11.97 4.12
N ASN A 150 0.27 12.31 3.44
CA ASN A 150 1.21 11.34 2.85
C ASN A 150 2.58 11.99 2.60
N ASN A 151 3.60 11.20 2.28
CA ASN A 151 4.96 11.72 2.06
C ASN A 151 5.05 12.69 0.88
N ALA A 152 4.19 12.56 -0.13
CA ALA A 152 4.14 13.52 -1.23
C ALA A 152 3.75 14.93 -0.72
N GLY A 153 2.74 14.99 0.16
CA GLY A 153 2.38 16.20 0.87
C GLY A 153 3.47 16.69 1.82
N ALA A 154 4.22 15.79 2.47
CA ALA A 154 5.33 16.16 3.33
C ALA A 154 6.45 16.86 2.55
N VAL A 155 6.86 16.28 1.42
CA VAL A 155 7.87 16.86 0.52
C VAL A 155 7.39 18.21 -0.03
N PHE A 156 6.16 18.27 -0.53
CA PHE A 156 5.56 19.50 -1.05
C PHE A 156 5.53 20.61 0.01
N LEU A 157 5.02 20.32 1.20
CA LEU A 157 4.89 21.29 2.29
C LEU A 157 6.26 21.81 2.74
N SER A 158 7.25 20.93 2.88
CA SER A 158 8.62 21.31 3.23
C SER A 158 9.24 22.22 2.17
N LEU A 159 9.12 21.86 0.88
CA LEU A 159 9.67 22.67 -0.21
C LEU A 159 8.99 24.05 -0.33
N GLU A 160 7.65 24.08 -0.23
CA GLU A 160 6.89 25.34 -0.32
C GLU A 160 7.25 26.27 0.84
N THR A 161 7.39 25.73 2.06
CA THR A 161 7.76 26.52 3.24
C THR A 161 9.19 27.06 3.17
N LEU A 162 10.13 26.22 2.74
CA LEU A 162 11.55 26.50 2.87
C LEU A 162 12.14 27.23 1.66
N ALA A 163 11.59 27.01 0.47
CA ALA A 163 12.24 27.40 -0.78
C ALA A 163 11.30 27.99 -1.85
N LYS A 164 10.07 28.41 -1.50
CA LYS A 164 9.20 29.09 -2.47
C LYS A 164 9.87 30.34 -3.05
N GLY A 165 9.94 30.39 -4.38
CA GLY A 165 10.59 31.46 -5.14
C GLY A 165 12.12 31.37 -5.19
N LYS A 166 12.73 30.42 -4.48
CA LYS A 166 14.17 30.25 -4.29
C LYS A 166 14.68 28.93 -4.85
N GLU A 167 16.00 28.80 -4.96
CA GLU A 167 16.67 27.65 -5.55
C GLU A 167 16.81 26.49 -4.57
N VAL A 168 16.56 25.27 -5.07
CA VAL A 168 16.76 24.01 -4.36
C VAL A 168 17.71 23.16 -5.18
N ILE A 169 18.87 22.84 -4.60
CA ILE A 169 19.90 22.05 -5.26
C ILE A 169 19.67 20.57 -4.97
N VAL A 170 19.63 19.74 -6.01
CA VAL A 170 19.45 18.28 -5.91
C VAL A 170 20.23 17.55 -7.00
N SER A 171 20.71 16.34 -6.71
CA SER A 171 21.36 15.49 -7.70
C SER A 171 20.39 15.12 -8.83
N ARG A 172 20.85 15.18 -10.09
CA ARG A 172 20.08 14.71 -11.25
C ARG A 172 19.67 13.24 -11.11
N GLY A 173 20.55 12.42 -10.55
CA GLY A 173 20.30 11.00 -10.28
C GLY A 173 19.26 10.72 -9.19
N GLU A 174 18.76 11.75 -8.51
CA GLU A 174 17.77 11.67 -7.42
C GLU A 174 16.40 12.27 -7.82
N LEU A 175 16.21 12.68 -9.09
CA LEU A 175 14.94 13.17 -9.63
C LEU A 175 13.99 12.00 -9.97
N VAL A 176 13.47 11.35 -8.94
CA VAL A 176 12.75 10.08 -9.05
C VAL A 176 11.27 10.24 -9.46
N GLU A 177 10.74 9.21 -10.11
CA GLU A 177 9.29 8.97 -10.27
C GLU A 177 8.87 7.78 -9.40
N ILE A 178 7.84 7.95 -8.56
CA ILE A 178 7.32 6.92 -7.67
C ILE A 178 5.82 6.73 -7.92
N GLY A 179 5.40 5.47 -8.12
CA GLY A 179 3.97 5.13 -8.17
C GLY A 179 3.19 5.72 -9.35
N GLY A 180 3.87 6.12 -10.43
CA GLY A 180 3.28 6.52 -11.73
C GLY A 180 2.81 7.98 -11.84
N SER A 181 2.69 8.72 -10.73
CA SER A 181 2.23 10.12 -10.77
C SER A 181 2.97 11.07 -9.83
N PHE A 182 3.84 10.55 -8.95
CA PHE A 182 4.67 11.39 -8.10
C PHE A 182 6.05 11.52 -8.71
N ARG A 183 6.38 12.73 -9.16
CA ARG A 183 7.69 13.09 -9.72
C ARG A 183 8.27 14.24 -8.90
N ILE A 184 9.49 14.08 -8.40
CA ILE A 184 10.17 15.13 -7.64
C ILE A 184 10.20 16.48 -8.41
N PRO A 185 10.54 16.51 -9.72
CA PRO A 185 10.49 17.75 -10.49
C PRO A 185 9.11 18.43 -10.50
N ASP A 186 8.03 17.67 -10.69
CA ASP A 186 6.67 18.23 -10.75
C ASP A 186 6.23 18.79 -9.40
N VAL A 187 6.61 18.11 -8.30
CA VAL A 187 6.31 18.55 -6.93
C VAL A 187 7.07 19.81 -6.58
N MET A 188 8.35 19.89 -6.96
CA MET A 188 9.16 21.10 -6.79
C MET A 188 8.61 22.28 -7.58
N ALA A 189 8.24 22.07 -8.84
CA ALA A 189 7.63 23.11 -9.66
C ALA A 189 6.32 23.63 -9.04
N ARG A 190 5.49 22.72 -8.51
CA ARG A 190 4.21 23.09 -7.86
C ARG A 190 4.39 23.75 -6.50
N SER A 191 5.43 23.42 -5.74
CA SER A 191 5.74 24.08 -4.47
C SER A 191 6.29 25.50 -4.66
N GLY A 192 6.58 25.90 -5.91
CA GLY A 192 7.18 27.18 -6.25
C GLY A 192 8.69 27.22 -6.00
N ALA A 193 9.30 26.09 -5.66
CA ALA A 193 10.75 25.95 -5.59
C ALA A 193 11.35 25.93 -7.00
N LYS A 194 12.51 26.57 -7.17
CA LYS A 194 13.27 26.54 -8.42
C LYS A 194 14.25 25.37 -8.36
N LEU A 195 14.01 24.35 -9.18
CA LEU A 195 14.89 23.18 -9.28
C LEU A 195 16.25 23.57 -9.89
N VAL A 196 17.33 23.29 -9.14
CA VAL A 196 18.71 23.34 -9.63
C VAL A 196 19.29 21.94 -9.57
N GLU A 197 19.29 21.24 -10.69
CA GLU A 197 19.84 19.90 -10.79
C GLU A 197 21.37 19.92 -11.00
N VAL A 198 22.09 19.07 -10.28
CA VAL A 198 23.56 18.98 -10.33
C VAL A 198 24.06 17.57 -10.61
N GLY A 199 25.32 17.47 -11.03
CA GLY A 199 25.94 16.19 -11.39
C GLY A 199 25.33 15.55 -12.63
N THR A 200 25.42 14.23 -12.71
CA THR A 200 24.89 13.41 -13.79
C THR A 200 23.94 12.34 -13.23
N THR A 201 23.29 11.57 -14.10
CA THR A 201 22.37 10.52 -13.68
C THR A 201 23.04 9.51 -12.76
N ASN A 202 24.20 8.99 -13.15
CA ASN A 202 24.90 7.93 -12.41
C ASN A 202 25.92 8.47 -11.40
N ARG A 203 26.47 9.67 -11.59
CA ARG A 203 27.55 10.22 -10.76
C ARG A 203 27.29 11.66 -10.37
N THR A 204 27.26 11.90 -9.07
CA THR A 204 27.23 13.24 -8.49
C THR A 204 28.30 13.34 -7.41
N HIS A 205 29.07 14.43 -7.45
CA HIS A 205 30.16 14.71 -6.52
C HIS A 205 29.83 15.94 -5.68
N LEU A 206 30.47 16.08 -4.51
CA LEU A 206 30.22 17.20 -3.60
C LEU A 206 30.47 18.57 -4.27
N SER A 207 31.48 18.65 -5.14
CA SER A 207 31.79 19.85 -5.91
C SER A 207 30.70 20.26 -6.89
N ASP A 208 29.84 19.34 -7.33
CA ASP A 208 28.69 19.67 -8.16
C ASP A 208 27.64 20.47 -7.38
N TYR A 209 27.41 20.10 -6.12
CA TYR A 209 26.56 20.87 -5.21
C TYR A 209 27.19 22.22 -4.88
N GLU A 210 28.45 22.23 -4.44
CA GLU A 210 29.10 23.47 -3.99
C GLU A 210 29.16 24.55 -5.08
N ARG A 211 29.45 24.18 -6.34
CA ARG A 211 29.50 25.13 -7.47
C ARG A 211 28.12 25.71 -7.85
N ALA A 212 27.04 25.04 -7.46
CA ALA A 212 25.69 25.47 -7.78
C ALA A 212 25.10 26.42 -6.73
N ILE A 213 25.74 26.57 -5.56
CA ILE A 213 25.30 27.47 -4.50
C ILE A 213 25.42 28.92 -4.95
N ARG A 214 24.33 29.68 -4.77
CA ARG A 214 24.18 31.11 -5.09
C ARG A 214 23.37 31.80 -3.99
N ASP A 215 23.28 33.13 -4.05
CA ASP A 215 22.51 33.93 -3.07
C ASP A 215 21.02 33.52 -3.00
N GLU A 216 20.46 33.02 -4.11
CA GLU A 216 19.07 32.55 -4.19
C GLU A 216 18.88 31.10 -3.71
N THR A 217 19.96 30.40 -3.34
CA THR A 217 19.88 29.04 -2.81
C THR A 217 19.24 29.04 -1.43
N ALA A 218 18.22 28.20 -1.24
CA ALA A 218 17.48 28.09 0.01
C ALA A 218 17.53 26.72 0.66
N LEU A 219 17.87 25.66 -0.10
CA LEU A 219 17.80 24.29 0.39
C LEU A 219 18.75 23.38 -0.40
N LEU A 220 19.44 22.50 0.32
CA LEU A 220 20.07 21.32 -0.26
C LEU A 220 19.12 20.13 -0.07
N LEU A 221 18.63 19.56 -1.16
CA LEU A 221 17.72 18.42 -1.14
C LEU A 221 18.47 17.15 -1.51
N LYS A 222 18.30 16.12 -0.70
CA LYS A 222 18.72 14.75 -1.02
C LYS A 222 17.49 13.85 -1.05
N VAL A 223 17.31 13.05 -2.10
CA VAL A 223 16.18 12.11 -2.22
C VAL A 223 16.71 10.68 -2.25
N HIS A 224 16.07 9.77 -1.51
CA HIS A 224 16.43 8.35 -1.54
C HIS A 224 15.81 7.63 -2.75
N THR A 225 16.63 6.87 -3.49
CA THR A 225 16.19 6.06 -4.62
C THR A 225 15.50 4.77 -4.15
N SER A 226 14.32 4.93 -3.54
CA SER A 226 13.63 3.84 -2.83
C SER A 226 12.98 2.78 -3.72
N ASN A 227 12.78 3.06 -5.01
CA ASN A 227 12.05 2.20 -5.96
C ASN A 227 12.88 1.75 -7.17
N TYR A 228 14.15 2.18 -7.27
CA TYR A 228 15.10 1.67 -8.25
C TYR A 228 16.53 1.79 -7.70
N SER A 229 17.48 1.14 -8.38
CA SER A 229 18.90 1.32 -8.08
C SER A 229 19.69 1.42 -9.38
N MET A 230 20.76 2.20 -9.36
CA MET A 230 21.72 2.27 -10.46
C MET A 230 22.89 1.35 -10.14
N VAL A 231 23.23 0.47 -11.08
CA VAL A 231 24.34 -0.50 -10.95
C VAL A 231 25.40 -0.19 -12.00
N GLY A 232 26.68 -0.29 -11.62
CA GLY A 232 27.82 0.01 -12.48
C GLY A 232 28.67 1.16 -11.92
N PHE A 233 29.16 2.05 -12.80
CA PHE A 233 29.94 3.23 -12.39
C PHE A 233 29.03 4.31 -11.81
N THR A 234 28.81 4.26 -10.51
CA THR A 234 27.99 5.24 -9.77
C THR A 234 28.81 6.00 -8.72
N ALA A 235 28.36 7.21 -8.40
CA ALA A 235 28.90 8.01 -7.31
C ALA A 235 27.77 8.85 -6.72
N GLU A 236 27.67 8.84 -5.39
CA GLU A 236 26.64 9.56 -4.64
C GLU A 236 27.31 10.35 -3.51
N VAL A 237 26.83 11.57 -3.27
CA VAL A 237 27.28 12.39 -2.13
C VAL A 237 26.60 11.89 -0.87
N SER A 238 27.37 11.62 0.18
CA SER A 238 26.82 11.17 1.47
C SER A 238 25.96 12.26 2.09
N LEU A 239 25.03 11.88 2.97
CA LEU A 239 24.21 12.86 3.68
C LEU A 239 25.07 13.73 4.61
N GLN A 240 26.07 13.13 5.27
CA GLN A 240 27.00 13.82 6.15
C GLN A 240 27.78 14.91 5.42
N ASP A 241 28.26 14.63 4.20
CA ASP A 241 28.96 15.63 3.39
C ASP A 241 28.04 16.79 2.98
N LEU A 242 26.78 16.50 2.64
CA LEU A 242 25.79 17.55 2.34
C LEU A 242 25.45 18.37 3.58
N VAL A 243 25.35 17.76 4.76
CA VAL A 243 25.14 18.47 6.04
C VAL A 243 26.33 19.37 6.36
N ALA A 244 27.56 18.90 6.18
CA ALA A 244 28.75 19.72 6.35
C ALA A 244 28.78 20.91 5.37
N LEU A 245 28.38 20.69 4.12
CA LEU A 245 28.25 21.74 3.12
C LEU A 245 27.15 22.74 3.48
N GLY A 246 25.99 22.26 3.92
CA GLY A 246 24.88 23.09 4.40
C GLY A 246 25.31 23.97 5.56
N ALA A 247 26.04 23.42 6.53
CA ALA A 247 26.60 24.18 7.65
C ALA A 247 27.58 25.27 7.19
N LYS A 248 28.47 24.96 6.24
CA LYS A 248 29.43 25.92 5.66
C LYS A 248 28.76 27.13 5.01
N TYR A 249 27.62 26.93 4.34
CA TYR A 249 26.89 27.98 3.61
C TYR A 249 25.60 28.44 4.31
N HIS A 250 25.36 28.01 5.56
CA HIS A 250 24.15 28.30 6.33
C HIS A 250 22.84 27.93 5.60
N LEU A 251 22.85 26.81 4.88
CA LEU A 251 21.70 26.27 4.15
C LEU A 251 21.11 25.05 4.88
N PRO A 252 19.77 24.97 5.02
CA PRO A 252 19.14 23.76 5.53
C PRO A 252 19.33 22.59 4.56
N VAL A 253 19.46 21.38 5.11
CA VAL A 253 19.52 20.12 4.38
C VAL A 253 18.27 19.31 4.64
N MET A 254 17.55 18.99 3.57
CA MET A 254 16.38 18.13 3.60
C MET A 254 16.69 16.77 2.99
N LYS A 255 16.35 15.70 3.70
CA LYS A 255 16.38 14.33 3.20
C LYS A 255 14.97 13.79 3.02
N ASP A 256 14.54 13.57 1.78
CA ASP A 256 13.39 12.70 1.53
C ASP A 256 13.88 11.24 1.60
N LEU A 257 13.67 10.61 2.76
CA LEU A 257 14.00 9.20 2.98
C LEU A 257 12.97 8.31 2.30
N GLY A 258 11.70 8.72 2.30
CA GLY A 258 10.63 8.05 1.57
C GLY A 258 10.15 6.73 2.19
N SER A 259 11.05 5.80 2.55
CA SER A 259 10.75 4.43 3.00
C SER A 259 10.16 4.35 4.40
N GLY A 260 10.56 5.27 5.29
CA GLY A 260 10.11 5.30 6.68
C GLY A 260 10.64 4.12 7.50
N ASN A 261 11.88 3.73 7.23
CA ASN A 261 12.51 2.61 7.91
C ASN A 261 13.00 3.00 9.31
N PHE A 262 12.55 2.29 10.34
CA PHE A 262 13.04 2.44 11.73
C PHE A 262 13.89 1.25 12.20
N VAL A 263 13.99 0.19 11.38
CA VAL A 263 14.64 -1.08 11.75
C VAL A 263 15.92 -1.24 10.94
N ASP A 264 17.01 -1.57 11.61
CA ASP A 264 18.21 -2.01 10.92
C ASP A 264 18.01 -3.45 10.42
N PHE A 265 17.62 -3.57 9.15
CA PHE A 265 17.35 -4.85 8.52
C PHE A 265 18.60 -5.73 8.32
N SER A 266 19.81 -5.18 8.46
CA SER A 266 21.04 -5.99 8.43
C SER A 266 21.11 -7.01 9.56
N LYS A 267 20.44 -6.74 10.70
CA LYS A 267 20.25 -7.69 11.80
C LYS A 267 19.41 -8.92 11.42
N TYR A 268 18.72 -8.88 10.27
CA TYR A 268 17.78 -9.89 9.81
C TYR A 268 18.18 -10.46 8.43
N ASP A 269 19.47 -10.46 8.10
CA ASP A 269 20.04 -10.99 6.84
C ASP A 269 19.53 -10.28 5.57
N LEU A 270 19.13 -9.01 5.69
CA LEU A 270 18.71 -8.18 4.56
C LEU A 270 19.73 -7.06 4.30
N MET A 271 19.69 -6.48 3.10
CA MET A 271 20.49 -5.30 2.77
C MET A 271 20.16 -4.13 3.70
N LYS A 272 21.18 -3.33 3.98
CA LYS A 272 21.02 -2.12 4.78
C LYS A 272 20.16 -1.10 4.02
N GLU A 273 19.07 -0.70 4.66
CA GLU A 273 18.23 0.43 4.27
C GLU A 273 18.45 1.54 5.31
N PRO A 274 18.73 2.80 4.92
CA PRO A 274 18.95 3.87 5.88
C PRO A 274 17.77 4.04 6.83
N THR A 275 18.05 4.11 8.13
CA THR A 275 16.99 4.32 9.12
C THR A 275 16.69 5.80 9.33
N VAL A 276 15.51 6.12 9.85
CA VAL A 276 15.14 7.47 10.26
C VAL A 276 16.12 7.99 11.33
N GLN A 277 16.50 7.14 12.28
CA GLN A 277 17.44 7.46 13.35
C GLN A 277 18.83 7.82 12.81
N GLU A 278 19.36 7.00 11.89
CA GLU A 278 20.64 7.27 11.24
C GLU A 278 20.61 8.57 10.42
N THR A 279 19.48 8.84 9.77
CA THR A 279 19.30 10.05 8.95
C THR A 279 19.28 11.31 9.80
N ILE A 280 18.61 11.28 10.96
CA ILE A 280 18.60 12.39 11.92
C ILE A 280 19.97 12.55 12.59
N ALA A 281 20.61 11.46 13.00
CA ALA A 281 21.94 11.48 13.59
C ALA A 281 23.01 12.02 12.62
N ALA A 282 22.82 11.87 11.30
CA ALA A 282 23.69 12.47 10.28
C ALA A 282 23.56 14.02 10.21
N GLY A 283 22.58 14.61 10.88
CA GLY A 283 22.43 16.06 11.04
C GLY A 283 21.51 16.74 10.03
N ALA A 284 20.68 15.98 9.30
CA ALA A 284 19.67 16.56 8.41
C ALA A 284 18.70 17.46 9.18
N ASP A 285 18.40 18.64 8.64
CA ASP A 285 17.50 19.60 9.28
C ASP A 285 16.03 19.18 9.15
N VAL A 286 15.69 18.51 8.04
CA VAL A 286 14.35 17.98 7.76
C VAL A 286 14.45 16.60 7.13
N VAL A 287 13.73 15.63 7.68
CA VAL A 287 13.60 14.29 7.12
C VAL A 287 12.13 13.99 6.85
N THR A 288 11.81 13.56 5.64
CA THR A 288 10.44 13.17 5.25
C THR A 288 10.35 11.70 4.87
N PHE A 289 9.27 11.03 5.28
CA PHE A 289 9.02 9.64 4.90
C PHE A 289 7.54 9.22 4.98
N SER A 290 7.24 8.05 4.42
CA SER A 290 5.88 7.47 4.40
C SER A 290 5.62 6.59 5.63
N GLY A 291 4.39 6.61 6.15
CA GLY A 291 3.96 5.74 7.25
C GLY A 291 3.52 4.32 6.85
N ASP A 292 3.20 4.08 5.58
CA ASP A 292 2.60 2.82 5.09
C ASP A 292 3.55 1.95 4.26
N LYS A 293 4.85 2.25 4.30
CA LYS A 293 5.91 1.44 3.69
C LYS A 293 6.63 0.60 4.74
N MET A 294 7.88 0.89 5.07
CA MET A 294 8.67 0.06 6.00
C MET A 294 8.26 0.26 7.46
N LEU A 295 7.60 1.37 7.78
CA LEU A 295 6.97 1.59 9.09
C LEU A 295 5.80 0.60 9.36
N GLY A 296 5.20 0.00 8.32
CA GLY A 296 4.10 -0.94 8.51
C GLY A 296 2.85 -0.34 9.16
N GLY A 297 2.69 0.98 9.07
CA GLY A 297 1.57 1.74 9.62
C GLY A 297 0.54 2.16 8.56
N PRO A 298 -0.32 3.14 8.89
CA PRO A 298 -1.27 3.72 7.95
C PRO A 298 -0.59 4.69 6.99
N GLN A 299 -1.31 5.11 5.95
CA GLN A 299 -0.84 6.20 5.09
C GLN A 299 -0.64 7.46 5.95
N ALA A 300 0.58 8.00 5.89
CA ALA A 300 0.98 9.24 6.53
C ALA A 300 2.22 9.81 5.84
N GLY A 301 2.39 11.12 5.89
CA GLY A 301 3.65 11.79 5.58
C GLY A 301 4.23 12.32 6.87
N ILE A 302 5.38 11.82 7.28
CA ILE A 302 5.99 12.16 8.56
C ILE A 302 7.16 13.07 8.27
N ILE A 303 7.23 14.20 8.98
CA ILE A 303 8.29 15.20 8.91
C ILE A 303 8.93 15.27 10.29
N VAL A 304 10.20 14.92 10.40
CA VAL A 304 10.97 15.01 11.65
C VAL A 304 12.25 15.82 11.40
N GLY A 305 12.74 16.53 12.41
CA GLY A 305 13.94 17.35 12.24
C GLY A 305 14.14 18.37 13.35
N LYS A 306 14.86 19.44 13.02
CA LYS A 306 15.19 20.52 13.96
C LYS A 306 14.00 21.44 14.23
N LYS A 307 13.86 21.85 15.49
CA LYS A 307 12.75 22.65 15.99
C LYS A 307 12.55 23.95 15.22
N ASP A 308 13.62 24.70 14.99
CA ASP A 308 13.56 26.02 14.35
C ASP A 308 13.09 25.93 12.89
N VAL A 309 13.49 24.88 12.19
CA VAL A 309 13.11 24.65 10.79
C VAL A 309 11.67 24.14 10.69
N LEU A 310 11.30 23.17 11.52
CA LEU A 310 9.94 22.60 11.52
C LEU A 310 8.88 23.56 12.06
N ALA A 311 9.24 24.52 12.92
CA ALA A 311 8.32 25.57 13.37
C ALA A 311 7.72 26.36 12.20
N ARG A 312 8.53 26.67 11.17
CA ARG A 312 8.08 27.33 9.94
C ARG A 312 7.10 26.44 9.17
N ILE A 313 7.37 25.14 9.08
CA ILE A 313 6.52 24.16 8.38
C ILE A 313 5.17 24.01 9.11
N LYS A 314 5.17 23.96 10.45
CA LYS A 314 3.93 23.89 11.25
C LYS A 314 3.00 25.08 11.00
N GLN A 315 3.57 26.28 10.84
CA GLN A 315 2.83 27.53 10.63
C GLN A 315 2.30 27.72 9.21
N ASN A 316 2.76 26.91 8.25
CA ASN A 316 2.32 27.02 6.87
C ASN A 316 0.81 26.69 6.75
N PRO A 317 -0.03 27.59 6.21
CA PRO A 317 -1.47 27.36 6.05
C PRO A 317 -1.82 26.10 5.25
N ILE A 318 -0.97 25.67 4.32
CA ILE A 318 -1.16 24.44 3.52
C ILE A 318 -1.17 23.20 4.43
N ASN A 319 -0.48 23.23 5.57
CA ASN A 319 -0.51 22.16 6.56
C ASN A 319 -1.95 21.83 6.98
N ARG A 320 -2.85 22.83 7.03
CA ARG A 320 -4.26 22.62 7.35
C ARG A 320 -5.00 21.82 6.28
N ALA A 321 -4.62 21.96 5.02
CA ALA A 321 -5.18 21.22 3.88
C ALA A 321 -4.61 19.79 3.80
N LEU A 322 -3.34 19.61 4.21
CA LEU A 322 -2.66 18.32 4.24
C LEU A 322 -2.78 17.59 5.60
N ARG A 323 -3.59 18.11 6.51
CA ARG A 323 -3.70 17.60 7.87
C ARG A 323 -4.16 16.15 7.90
N ILE A 324 -3.44 15.32 8.65
CA ILE A 324 -3.80 13.92 8.90
C ILE A 324 -5.20 13.79 9.53
N ASP A 325 -5.95 12.77 9.12
CA ASP A 325 -7.30 12.50 9.63
C ASP A 325 -7.28 11.70 10.95
N LYS A 326 -8.45 11.55 11.58
CA LYS A 326 -8.59 10.88 12.88
C LYS A 326 -8.20 9.40 12.83
N MET A 327 -8.57 8.69 11.76
CA MET A 327 -8.38 7.25 11.63
C MET A 327 -6.91 6.92 11.44
N THR A 328 -6.24 7.61 10.53
CA THR A 328 -4.80 7.42 10.27
C THR A 328 -3.95 7.87 11.44
N LEU A 329 -4.33 8.92 12.16
CA LEU A 329 -3.63 9.33 13.39
C LEU A 329 -3.72 8.28 14.49
N ALA A 330 -4.91 7.73 14.75
CA ALA A 330 -5.10 6.67 15.75
C ALA A 330 -4.34 5.39 15.39
N ALA A 331 -4.32 5.02 14.10
CA ALA A 331 -3.53 3.90 13.62
C ALA A 331 -2.03 4.16 13.79
N LEU A 332 -1.56 5.37 13.47
CA LEU A 332 -0.16 5.74 13.54
C LEU A 332 0.35 5.71 14.98
N GLU A 333 -0.37 6.32 15.92
CA GLU A 333 -0.06 6.28 17.35
C GLU A 333 0.10 4.83 17.83
N ALA A 334 -0.90 3.99 17.57
CA ALA A 334 -0.88 2.59 18.01
C ALA A 334 0.24 1.77 17.33
N THR A 335 0.57 2.05 16.07
CA THR A 335 1.72 1.44 15.39
C THR A 335 3.05 1.87 16.02
N LEU A 336 3.23 3.17 16.29
CA LEU A 336 4.44 3.70 16.89
C LEU A 336 4.69 3.13 18.30
N HIS A 337 3.63 2.87 19.07
CA HIS A 337 3.76 2.19 20.36
C HIS A 337 4.42 0.80 20.25
N LEU A 338 4.20 0.07 19.17
CA LEU A 338 4.85 -1.23 18.95
C LEU A 338 6.36 -1.09 18.70
N TYR A 339 6.82 0.06 18.21
CA TYR A 339 8.23 0.33 17.94
C TYR A 339 9.07 0.64 19.18
N ARG A 340 8.43 0.85 20.35
CA ARG A 340 9.17 0.98 21.62
C ARG A 340 9.88 -0.31 22.04
N ASP A 341 9.49 -1.45 21.46
CA ASP A 341 10.21 -2.72 21.55
C ASP A 341 10.39 -3.28 20.12
N GLU A 342 11.63 -3.28 19.62
CA GLU A 342 11.97 -3.78 18.28
C GLU A 342 11.49 -5.23 18.06
N THR A 343 11.57 -6.08 19.10
CA THR A 343 11.12 -7.49 19.02
C THR A 343 9.59 -7.55 18.88
N GLN A 344 8.88 -6.69 19.60
CA GLN A 344 7.44 -6.55 19.47
C GLN A 344 7.04 -6.01 18.08
N ALA A 345 7.72 -4.98 17.59
CA ALA A 345 7.48 -4.42 16.26
C ALA A 345 7.63 -5.48 15.18
N ILE A 346 8.76 -6.20 15.14
CA ILE A 346 9.05 -7.25 14.15
C ILE A 346 7.99 -8.36 14.15
N SER A 347 7.55 -8.80 15.33
CA SER A 347 6.61 -9.91 15.44
C SER A 347 5.15 -9.50 15.19
N SER A 348 4.78 -8.28 15.57
CA SER A 348 3.38 -7.80 15.57
C SER A 348 2.99 -7.06 14.30
N ILE A 349 3.93 -6.32 13.70
CA ILE A 349 3.69 -5.54 12.47
C ILE A 349 3.79 -6.49 11.27
N PRO A 350 2.68 -6.74 10.53
CA PRO A 350 2.68 -7.74 9.47
C PRO A 350 3.73 -7.48 8.40
N THR A 351 3.93 -6.22 8.00
CA THR A 351 4.94 -5.84 6.99
C THR A 351 6.34 -6.27 7.43
N LEU A 352 6.75 -5.90 8.64
CA LEU A 352 8.06 -6.29 9.19
C LEU A 352 8.19 -7.81 9.31
N ARG A 353 7.19 -8.48 9.89
CA ARG A 353 7.16 -9.94 10.04
C ARG A 353 7.33 -10.66 8.70
N MET A 354 6.67 -10.19 7.64
CA MET A 354 6.74 -10.79 6.31
C MET A 354 8.11 -10.62 5.66
N LEU A 355 8.79 -9.50 5.91
CA LEU A 355 10.14 -9.24 5.41
C LEU A 355 11.18 -10.12 6.11
N THR A 356 11.10 -10.21 7.43
CA THR A 356 12.08 -10.92 8.27
C THR A 356 11.74 -12.39 8.50
N LEU A 357 10.69 -12.93 7.86
CA LEU A 357 10.26 -14.30 8.07
C LEU A 357 11.35 -15.31 7.65
N PRO A 358 11.82 -16.19 8.56
CA PRO A 358 12.86 -17.17 8.22
C PRO A 358 12.44 -18.14 7.10
N PRO A 359 13.34 -18.48 6.15
CA PRO A 359 13.04 -19.41 5.04
C PRO A 359 12.54 -20.79 5.49
N THR A 360 12.94 -21.24 6.67
CA THR A 360 12.49 -22.51 7.27
C THR A 360 11.00 -22.49 7.62
N LEU A 361 10.49 -21.36 8.14
CA LEU A 361 9.08 -21.17 8.46
C LEU A 361 8.24 -21.02 7.18
N ILE A 362 8.74 -20.28 6.19
CA ILE A 362 8.12 -20.17 4.86
C ILE A 362 7.97 -21.56 4.23
N SER A 363 9.02 -22.37 4.28
CA SER A 363 9.00 -23.74 3.75
C SER A 363 8.00 -24.64 4.47
N LYS A 364 7.87 -24.52 5.81
CA LYS A 364 6.84 -25.24 6.58
C LYS A 364 5.44 -24.79 6.17
N LYS A 365 5.22 -23.49 5.96
CA LYS A 365 3.94 -22.93 5.52
C LYS A 365 3.55 -23.38 4.10
N ALA A 366 4.49 -23.40 3.17
CA ALA A 366 4.28 -23.90 1.81
C ALA A 366 3.88 -25.38 1.81
N ARG A 367 4.54 -26.21 2.63
CA ARG A 367 4.17 -27.62 2.82
C ARG A 367 2.77 -27.78 3.42
N ARG A 368 2.40 -26.96 4.42
CA ARG A 368 1.04 -26.96 5.00
C ARG A 368 -0.01 -26.69 3.93
N LEU A 369 0.21 -25.68 3.07
CA LEU A 369 -0.71 -25.38 1.97
C LEU A 369 -0.77 -26.52 0.94
N GLN A 370 0.38 -27.01 0.49
CA GLN A 370 0.44 -28.13 -0.46
C GLN A 370 -0.30 -29.37 0.08
N ASN A 371 -0.10 -29.72 1.34
CA ASN A 371 -0.77 -30.86 1.96
C ASN A 371 -2.29 -30.67 2.03
N ARG A 372 -2.78 -29.44 2.28
CA ARG A 372 -4.21 -29.14 2.23
C ARG A 372 -4.79 -29.34 0.83
N LEU A 373 -4.06 -28.93 -0.21
CA LEU A 373 -4.48 -29.11 -1.60
C LEU A 373 -4.46 -30.58 -2.03
N LYS A 374 -3.42 -31.33 -1.65
CA LYS A 374 -3.35 -32.79 -1.93
C LYS A 374 -4.48 -33.58 -1.28
N LYS A 375 -4.91 -33.18 -0.08
CA LYS A 375 -6.04 -33.79 0.63
C LYS A 375 -7.40 -33.58 -0.06
N LEU A 376 -7.49 -32.76 -1.10
CA LEU A 376 -8.71 -32.64 -1.91
C LEU A 376 -8.96 -33.90 -2.77
N GLY A 377 -7.94 -34.74 -2.98
CA GLY A 377 -8.12 -36.08 -3.54
C GLY A 377 -8.51 -36.13 -5.02
N SER A 378 -8.24 -35.08 -5.80
CA SER A 378 -8.54 -35.05 -7.23
C SER A 378 -7.28 -35.31 -8.07
N ASP A 379 -7.37 -36.26 -8.98
CA ASP A 379 -6.28 -36.63 -9.89
C ASP A 379 -5.91 -35.51 -10.88
N ARG A 380 -6.86 -34.62 -11.16
CA ARG A 380 -6.67 -33.45 -12.03
C ARG A 380 -5.82 -32.36 -11.38
N LEU A 381 -5.78 -32.30 -10.05
CA LEU A 381 -5.09 -31.27 -9.29
C LEU A 381 -3.65 -31.68 -8.99
N LYS A 382 -2.69 -31.05 -9.67
CA LYS A 382 -1.26 -31.27 -9.46
C LYS A 382 -0.65 -30.07 -8.74
N THR A 383 0.15 -30.34 -7.71
CA THR A 383 0.82 -29.31 -6.90
C THR A 383 2.32 -29.54 -6.82
N VAL A 384 3.09 -28.46 -6.94
CA VAL A 384 4.56 -28.49 -6.89
C VAL A 384 5.09 -27.40 -5.95
N LEU A 385 6.18 -27.70 -5.25
CA LEU A 385 6.86 -26.76 -4.37
C LEU A 385 8.03 -26.10 -5.10
N ILE A 386 7.90 -24.82 -5.40
CA ILE A 386 8.85 -24.04 -6.22
C ILE A 386 9.77 -23.25 -5.28
N LYS A 387 11.09 -23.27 -5.54
CA LYS A 387 12.00 -22.30 -4.90
C LYS A 387 11.90 -21.00 -5.69
N GLY A 388 11.77 -19.88 -5.02
CA GLY A 388 11.65 -18.59 -5.70
C GLY A 388 12.21 -17.45 -4.87
N SER A 389 11.94 -16.24 -5.35
CA SER A 389 12.30 -14.99 -4.70
C SER A 389 11.05 -14.12 -4.55
N SER A 390 10.74 -13.73 -3.31
CA SER A 390 9.76 -12.70 -3.00
C SER A 390 10.38 -11.31 -3.22
N ARG A 391 9.54 -10.28 -3.29
CA ARG A 391 9.99 -8.88 -3.42
C ARG A 391 9.55 -8.09 -2.19
N VAL A 392 10.40 -7.17 -1.74
CA VAL A 392 10.03 -6.18 -0.71
C VAL A 392 8.81 -5.38 -1.19
N GLY A 393 8.83 -4.92 -2.45
CA GLY A 393 7.74 -4.16 -3.04
C GLY A 393 8.01 -2.65 -3.02
N GLY A 394 6.97 -1.86 -3.18
CA GLY A 394 7.10 -0.42 -3.39
C GLY A 394 7.79 0.29 -2.22
N GLY A 395 8.84 1.05 -2.52
CA GLY A 395 9.31 2.14 -1.67
C GLY A 395 10.39 1.82 -0.65
N ALA A 396 11.09 0.69 -0.77
CA ALA A 396 12.42 0.44 -0.18
C ALA A 396 13.08 -0.77 -0.86
N LEU A 397 14.42 -0.90 -0.72
CA LEU A 397 15.17 -2.12 -1.06
C LEU A 397 14.84 -2.76 -2.44
N PRO A 398 14.90 -2.03 -3.56
CA PRO A 398 14.43 -2.51 -4.87
C PRO A 398 15.24 -3.69 -5.43
N LEU A 399 16.51 -3.83 -5.05
CA LEU A 399 17.36 -4.96 -5.43
C LEU A 399 17.22 -6.16 -4.48
N GLN A 400 16.49 -6.04 -3.36
CA GLN A 400 16.42 -7.11 -2.37
C GLN A 400 15.57 -8.26 -2.89
N GLU A 401 16.24 -9.39 -3.00
CA GLU A 401 15.64 -10.69 -3.25
C GLU A 401 15.43 -11.38 -1.91
N LEU A 402 14.21 -11.88 -1.69
CA LEU A 402 13.83 -12.52 -0.44
C LEU A 402 13.58 -14.01 -0.70
N PRO A 403 14.51 -14.92 -0.34
CA PRO A 403 14.35 -16.34 -0.61
C PRO A 403 13.02 -16.88 -0.09
N THR A 404 12.25 -17.56 -0.94
CA THR A 404 10.91 -18.05 -0.59
C THR A 404 10.64 -19.45 -1.14
N LYS A 405 9.53 -20.03 -0.69
CA LYS A 405 9.00 -21.29 -1.17
C LYS A 405 7.55 -21.09 -1.60
N CYS A 406 7.28 -21.25 -2.88
CA CYS A 406 5.95 -21.10 -3.46
C CYS A 406 5.25 -22.46 -3.65
N VAL A 407 3.94 -22.42 -3.76
CA VAL A 407 3.11 -23.56 -4.18
C VAL A 407 2.58 -23.26 -5.59
N GLY A 408 3.06 -24.01 -6.57
CA GLY A 408 2.53 -23.99 -7.94
C GLY A 408 1.40 -25.00 -8.09
N VAL A 409 0.33 -24.60 -8.78
CA VAL A 409 -0.87 -25.42 -9.01
C VAL A 409 -1.15 -25.51 -10.51
N ARG A 410 -1.48 -26.73 -10.95
CA ARG A 410 -2.02 -27.04 -12.27
C ARG A 410 -3.29 -27.88 -12.11
N ILE A 411 -4.31 -27.56 -12.89
CA ILE A 411 -5.55 -28.33 -12.97
C ILE A 411 -5.72 -28.79 -14.42
N GLU A 412 -5.79 -30.09 -14.65
CA GLU A 412 -6.02 -30.63 -15.98
C GLU A 412 -7.32 -30.08 -16.59
N GLY A 413 -7.28 -29.63 -17.85
CA GLY A 413 -8.39 -28.97 -18.53
C GLY A 413 -8.51 -27.46 -18.30
N LEU A 414 -7.69 -26.86 -17.43
CA LEU A 414 -7.66 -25.41 -17.19
C LEU A 414 -6.25 -24.83 -17.39
N SER A 415 -6.13 -23.74 -18.15
CA SER A 415 -4.87 -22.99 -18.27
C SER A 415 -4.57 -22.20 -16.99
N ALA A 416 -3.31 -21.86 -16.75
CA ALA A 416 -2.95 -21.04 -15.59
C ALA A 416 -3.65 -19.66 -15.57
N ASN A 417 -3.87 -19.07 -16.75
CA ASN A 417 -4.64 -17.83 -16.90
C ASN A 417 -6.10 -18.01 -16.48
N HIS A 418 -6.71 -19.15 -16.81
CA HIS A 418 -8.08 -19.43 -16.39
C HIS A 418 -8.16 -19.62 -14.87
N ILE A 419 -7.20 -20.35 -14.27
CA ILE A 419 -7.11 -20.50 -12.82
C ILE A 419 -6.94 -19.13 -12.14
N GLU A 420 -6.03 -18.28 -12.62
CA GLU A 420 -5.86 -16.91 -12.11
C GLU A 420 -7.18 -16.13 -12.11
N ARG A 421 -7.90 -16.16 -13.24
CA ARG A 421 -9.16 -15.44 -13.39
C ARG A 421 -10.19 -15.91 -12.37
N ILE A 422 -10.36 -17.22 -12.21
CA ILE A 422 -11.29 -17.80 -11.23
C ILE A 422 -10.87 -17.41 -9.81
N MET A 423 -9.58 -17.47 -9.49
CA MET A 423 -9.05 -17.10 -8.18
C MET A 423 -9.27 -15.61 -7.87
N ARG A 424 -9.16 -14.73 -8.87
CA ARG A 424 -9.46 -13.29 -8.72
C ARG A 424 -10.95 -12.99 -8.63
N GLU A 425 -11.80 -13.83 -9.21
CA GLU A 425 -13.26 -13.74 -9.11
C GLU A 425 -13.82 -14.39 -7.83
N ALA A 426 -13.01 -15.17 -7.12
CA ALA A 426 -13.37 -15.80 -5.86
C ALA A 426 -13.74 -14.79 -4.76
N THR A 427 -14.38 -15.27 -3.68
CA THR A 427 -14.73 -14.45 -2.52
C THR A 427 -14.14 -15.07 -1.24
N PRO A 428 -13.10 -14.47 -0.63
CA PRO A 428 -12.35 -13.30 -1.12
C PRO A 428 -11.49 -13.62 -2.36
N PRO A 429 -11.16 -12.63 -3.20
CA PRO A 429 -10.21 -12.80 -4.31
C PRO A 429 -8.83 -13.24 -3.82
N ILE A 430 -8.18 -14.13 -4.58
CA ILE A 430 -6.82 -14.62 -4.32
C ILE A 430 -5.94 -14.22 -5.49
N ILE A 431 -4.92 -13.41 -5.21
CA ILE A 431 -4.02 -12.85 -6.23
C ILE A 431 -2.69 -13.58 -6.17
N GLY A 432 -2.42 -14.42 -7.17
CA GLY A 432 -1.15 -15.13 -7.34
C GLY A 432 -0.34 -14.61 -8.53
N ARG A 433 0.66 -15.37 -8.94
CA ARG A 433 1.45 -15.13 -10.17
C ARG A 433 1.26 -16.27 -11.16
N ILE A 434 1.58 -16.03 -12.42
CA ILE A 434 1.66 -17.07 -13.43
C ILE A 434 3.13 -17.25 -13.81
N GLU A 435 3.65 -18.46 -13.64
CA GLU A 435 5.05 -18.81 -14.00
C GLU A 435 5.06 -20.21 -14.59
N ASN A 436 5.68 -20.39 -15.77
CA ASN A 436 5.81 -21.69 -16.44
C ASN A 436 4.49 -22.47 -16.54
N ASP A 437 3.40 -21.79 -16.90
CA ASP A 437 2.02 -22.33 -16.98
C ASP A 437 1.50 -22.94 -15.66
N LEU A 438 1.95 -22.40 -14.52
CA LEU A 438 1.42 -22.70 -13.19
C LEU A 438 0.80 -21.45 -12.58
N PHE A 439 -0.30 -21.63 -11.84
CA PHE A 439 -0.73 -20.63 -10.88
C PHE A 439 0.13 -20.76 -9.61
N VAL A 440 0.99 -19.77 -9.37
CA VAL A 440 1.99 -19.77 -8.30
C VAL A 440 1.54 -18.88 -7.15
N MET A 441 1.54 -19.47 -5.96
CA MET A 441 1.25 -18.79 -4.69
C MET A 441 2.51 -18.73 -3.83
N ASP A 442 3.01 -17.53 -3.59
CA ASP A 442 4.06 -17.27 -2.62
C ASP A 442 3.45 -17.13 -1.22
N VAL A 443 3.81 -18.04 -0.31
CA VAL A 443 3.22 -18.10 1.03
C VAL A 443 3.79 -17.06 2.00
N ARG A 444 4.78 -16.26 1.60
CA ARG A 444 5.32 -15.17 2.42
C ARG A 444 4.24 -14.16 2.81
N THR A 445 3.38 -13.80 1.86
CA THR A 445 2.37 -12.75 2.02
C THR A 445 0.98 -13.27 2.39
N VAL A 446 0.81 -14.59 2.40
CA VAL A 446 -0.43 -15.25 2.79
C VAL A 446 -0.47 -15.35 4.32
N GLN A 447 -1.57 -15.01 4.99
CA GLN A 447 -1.73 -15.20 6.44
C GLN A 447 -2.08 -16.66 6.77
N ASP A 448 -1.96 -17.07 8.04
CA ASP A 448 -2.11 -18.48 8.43
C ASP A 448 -3.56 -18.98 8.29
N GLU A 449 -4.52 -18.13 8.61
CA GLU A 449 -5.95 -18.33 8.45
C GLU A 449 -6.38 -18.41 6.97
N GLU A 450 -5.62 -17.79 6.06
CA GLU A 450 -5.92 -17.74 4.64
C GLU A 450 -5.63 -19.06 3.92
N LEU A 451 -4.80 -19.92 4.50
CA LEU A 451 -4.48 -21.24 3.94
C LEU A 451 -5.74 -22.12 3.79
N ALA A 452 -6.70 -22.00 4.71
CA ALA A 452 -7.96 -22.73 4.64
C ALA A 452 -8.86 -22.18 3.53
N ILE A 453 -8.91 -20.86 3.38
CA ILE A 453 -9.71 -20.16 2.37
C ILE A 453 -9.22 -20.55 0.96
N ILE A 454 -7.89 -20.52 0.75
CA ILE A 454 -7.27 -20.93 -0.52
C ILE A 454 -7.66 -22.38 -0.86
N ALA A 455 -7.49 -23.31 0.08
CA ALA A 455 -7.83 -24.72 -0.15
C ALA A 455 -9.33 -24.92 -0.46
N SER A 456 -10.21 -24.19 0.23
CA SER A 456 -11.66 -24.23 -0.02
C SER A 456 -12.03 -23.71 -1.41
N THR A 457 -11.29 -22.72 -1.92
CA THR A 457 -11.51 -22.17 -3.26
C THR A 457 -11.13 -23.19 -4.32
N PHE A 458 -9.95 -23.82 -4.21
CA PHE A 458 -9.57 -24.90 -5.11
C PHE A 458 -10.52 -26.10 -5.06
N LYS A 459 -11.09 -26.43 -3.90
CA LYS A 459 -12.11 -27.49 -3.80
C LYS A 459 -13.31 -27.21 -4.70
N LYS A 460 -13.76 -25.95 -4.79
CA LYS A 460 -14.87 -25.55 -5.67
C LYS A 460 -14.48 -25.66 -7.14
N ILE A 461 -13.31 -25.12 -7.50
CA ILE A 461 -12.80 -25.17 -8.89
C ILE A 461 -12.73 -26.59 -9.40
N VAL A 462 -12.24 -27.52 -8.57
CA VAL A 462 -12.09 -28.93 -8.94
C VAL A 462 -13.43 -29.69 -8.96
N ALA A 463 -14.46 -29.22 -8.25
CA ALA A 463 -15.79 -29.82 -8.28
C ALA A 463 -16.62 -29.34 -9.48
N GLU A 464 -16.35 -28.14 -9.98
CA GLU A 464 -17.04 -27.52 -11.12
C GLU A 464 -16.39 -27.82 -12.47
N ALA A 465 -15.09 -28.17 -12.48
CA ALA A 465 -14.32 -28.50 -13.66
C ALA A 465 -14.40 -29.98 -14.02
#